data_AF-R7K714-F1
#
_entry.id   AF-R7K714-F1
#
_cell.length_a   1.000
_cell.length_b   1.000
_cell.length_c   1.000
_cell.angle_alpha   90.00
_cell.angle_beta   90.00
_cell.angle_gamma   90.00
#
_symmetry.space_group_name_H-M   'P 1'
#
loop_
_entity.id
_entity.type
_entity.pdbx_description
1 polymer ?
#
loop_
_entity_poly.entity_id
_entity_poly.type
_entity_poly.pdbx_seq_one_letter_code
_entity_poly.pdbx_strand_id
1 'polypeptide(L)'
;MQTTGIVRRIDELGRIVIPKELRRSMRLHEGDELEIAMEGDLMTMKKYSEMEAMRHILEDIAVSLKEFTEADVFVCDGNFVNIYEGSQKRFAEGKTISDDCLKIIRGKEIKIKSGSERISLYDGDKMNFAYQIIAPIINQGDNVGGLVLLTNHQASSLVGYVNLCVKILSSLCSK
;
A
#
# COMPACT_ATOMS: atom_id res chain seq x y z
N MET A 1 -15.21 22.09 -0.01
CA MET A 1 -14.61 22.11 1.35
C MET A 1 -15.74 22.05 2.35
N GLN A 2 -15.75 21.05 3.24
CA GLN A 2 -16.72 20.98 4.34
C GLN A 2 -16.06 21.52 5.60
N THR A 3 -16.52 22.68 6.08
CA THR A 3 -16.12 23.24 7.36
C THR A 3 -16.84 22.49 8.47
N THR A 4 -16.11 21.73 9.29
CA THR A 4 -16.69 20.99 10.43
C THR A 4 -17.16 21.94 11.55
N GLY A 5 -16.74 23.21 11.53
CA GLY A 5 -17.14 24.22 12.52
C GLY A 5 -16.56 24.01 13.92
N ILE A 6 -15.65 23.05 14.08
CA ILE A 6 -15.09 22.69 15.38
C ILE A 6 -13.94 23.65 15.73
N VAL A 7 -14.08 24.39 16.82
CA VAL A 7 -13.05 25.30 17.33
C VAL A 7 -12.35 24.65 18.53
N ARG A 8 -11.01 24.64 18.53
CA ARG A 8 -10.21 24.14 19.64
C ARG A 8 -9.12 25.14 20.00
N ARG A 9 -8.84 25.26 21.30
CA ARG A 9 -7.73 26.06 21.80
C ARG A 9 -6.44 25.25 21.69
N ILE A 10 -5.36 25.95 21.36
CA ILE A 10 -3.99 25.47 21.49
C ILE A 10 -3.61 25.58 22.97
N ASP A 11 -2.84 24.62 23.48
CA ASP A 11 -2.27 24.75 24.83
C ASP A 11 -0.96 25.56 24.82
N GLU A 12 -0.33 25.68 25.99
CA GLU A 12 0.90 26.47 26.17
C GLU A 12 2.11 25.93 25.39
N LEU A 13 2.05 24.67 24.93
CA LEU A 13 3.13 24.01 24.19
C LEU A 13 2.86 23.90 22.70
N GLY A 14 1.74 24.44 22.20
CA GLY A 14 1.37 24.31 20.79
C GLY A 14 0.56 23.05 20.46
N ARG A 15 0.15 22.25 21.44
CA ARG A 15 -0.62 21.01 21.18
C ARG A 15 -2.08 21.34 20.92
N ILE A 16 -2.65 20.66 19.93
CA ILE A 16 -4.07 20.74 19.58
C ILE A 16 -4.70 19.38 19.79
N VAL A 17 -5.84 19.35 20.47
CA VAL A 17 -6.60 18.11 20.69
C VAL A 17 -7.46 17.81 19.46
N ILE A 18 -7.23 16.66 18.81
CA ILE A 18 -8.11 16.15 17.76
C ILE A 18 -9.36 15.51 18.40
N PRO A 19 -10.58 16.04 18.13
CA PRO A 19 -11.84 15.50 18.65
C PRO A 19 -11.98 14.00 18.34
N LYS A 20 -12.62 13.26 19.27
CA LYS A 20 -12.79 11.80 19.16
C LYS A 20 -13.53 11.38 17.88
N GLU A 21 -14.46 12.21 17.41
CA GLU A 21 -15.22 11.99 16.17
C GLU A 21 -14.31 12.03 14.94
N LEU A 22 -13.46 13.06 14.83
CA LEU A 22 -12.48 13.16 13.76
C LEU A 22 -11.46 12.03 13.82
N ARG A 23 -11.00 11.66 15.03
CA ARG A 23 -10.12 10.49 15.19
C ARG A 23 -10.76 9.20 14.67
N ARG A 24 -12.04 8.95 14.96
CA ARG A 24 -12.76 7.77 14.45
C ARG A 24 -12.91 7.81 12.93
N SER A 25 -13.30 8.95 12.38
CA SER A 25 -13.46 9.12 10.93
C SER A 25 -12.14 8.90 10.19
N MET A 26 -11.05 9.47 10.69
CA MET A 26 -9.71 9.35 10.13
C MET A 26 -8.96 8.08 10.56
N ARG A 27 -9.60 7.19 11.35
CA ARG A 27 -9.01 5.95 11.90
C ARG A 27 -7.68 6.17 12.65
N LEU A 28 -7.60 7.26 13.40
CA LEU A 28 -6.43 7.66 14.20
C LEU A 28 -6.45 7.00 15.58
N HIS A 29 -5.37 6.28 15.89
CA HIS A 29 -5.12 5.62 17.17
C HIS A 29 -4.00 6.35 17.93
N GLU A 30 -3.85 6.06 19.22
CA GLU A 30 -2.72 6.57 19.98
C GLU A 30 -1.41 6.03 19.41
N GLY A 31 -0.44 6.92 19.22
CA GLY A 31 0.84 6.60 18.56
C GLY A 31 0.82 6.65 17.03
N ASP A 32 -0.33 6.88 16.38
CA ASP A 32 -0.36 7.12 14.93
C ASP A 32 0.40 8.41 14.58
N GLU A 33 1.21 8.33 13.54
CA GLU A 33 1.95 9.47 12.98
C GLU A 33 1.05 10.29 12.04
N LEU A 34 1.18 11.62 12.13
CA LEU A 34 0.44 12.56 11.29
C LEU A 34 1.41 13.45 10.53
N GLU A 35 1.17 13.57 9.23
CA GLU A 35 1.85 14.55 8.39
C GLU A 35 1.10 15.89 8.50
N ILE A 36 1.84 16.97 8.76
CA ILE A 36 1.33 18.33 8.81
C ILE A 36 1.88 19.10 7.61
N ALA A 37 0.98 19.54 6.73
CA ALA A 37 1.32 20.37 5.58
C ALA A 37 0.70 21.76 5.71
N MET A 38 1.42 22.78 5.24
CA MET A 38 0.96 24.16 5.21
C MET A 38 0.78 24.62 3.77
N GLU A 39 -0.40 25.14 3.45
CA GLU A 39 -0.70 25.78 2.16
C GLU A 39 -1.24 27.19 2.42
N GLY A 40 -0.34 28.17 2.37
CA GLY A 40 -0.64 29.53 2.84
C GLY A 40 -1.02 29.53 4.32
N ASP A 41 -2.22 30.02 4.63
CA ASP A 41 -2.76 30.08 6.00
C ASP A 41 -3.53 28.80 6.40
N LEU A 42 -3.61 27.80 5.53
CA LEU A 42 -4.29 26.54 5.82
C LEU A 42 -3.30 25.47 6.28
N MET A 43 -3.56 24.90 7.46
CA MET A 43 -2.89 23.70 7.95
C MET A 43 -3.74 22.47 7.63
N THR A 44 -3.16 21.50 6.93
CA THR A 44 -3.77 20.20 6.64
C THR A 44 -3.04 19.10 7.40
N MET A 45 -3.80 18.18 8.00
CA MET A 45 -3.28 17.00 8.68
C MET A 45 -3.82 15.74 8.02
N LYS A 46 -2.94 14.79 7.69
CA LYS A 46 -3.32 13.46 7.19
C LYS A 46 -2.52 12.39 7.93
N LYS A 47 -3.03 11.15 7.94
CA LYS A 47 -2.28 10.00 8.46
C LYS A 47 -1.00 9.86 7.65
N TYR A 48 0.14 9.81 8.32
CA TYR A 48 1.41 9.62 7.65
C TYR A 48 1.47 8.19 7.08
N SER A 49 1.94 8.09 5.84
CA SER A 49 2.22 6.83 5.16
C SER A 49 3.51 7.01 4.38
N GLU A 50 4.55 6.27 4.75
CA GLU A 50 5.82 6.26 4.02
C GLU A 50 5.63 5.88 2.55
N MET A 51 4.71 4.95 2.28
CA MET A 51 4.37 4.57 0.92
C MET A 51 3.79 5.74 0.13
N GLU A 52 2.98 6.59 0.75
CA GLU A 52 2.43 7.77 0.10
C GLU A 52 3.51 8.86 -0.10
N ALA A 53 4.40 9.06 0.89
CA ALA A 53 5.52 9.99 0.76
C ALA A 53 6.47 9.59 -0.39
N MET A 54 6.69 8.28 -0.58
CA MET A 54 7.57 7.73 -1.60
C MET A 54 6.83 7.31 -2.88
N ARG A 55 5.55 7.71 -3.05
CA ARG A 55 4.67 7.24 -4.13
C ARG A 55 5.30 7.31 -5.51
N HIS A 56 5.88 8.45 -5.87
CA HIS A 56 6.52 8.66 -7.18
C HIS A 56 7.62 7.62 -7.49
N ILE A 57 8.47 7.26 -6.51
CA ILE A 57 9.50 6.23 -6.70
C ILE A 57 8.86 4.84 -6.79
N LEU A 58 7.85 4.58 -5.97
CA LEU A 58 7.13 3.31 -5.99
C LEU A 58 6.41 3.10 -7.33
N GLU A 59 5.84 4.15 -7.91
CA GLU A 59 5.24 4.17 -9.24
C GLU A 59 6.28 3.83 -10.31
N ASP A 60 7.44 4.49 -10.29
CA ASP A 60 8.53 4.20 -11.23
C ASP A 60 8.98 2.73 -11.16
N ILE A 61 9.06 2.16 -9.95
CA ILE A 61 9.37 0.73 -9.75
C ILE A 61 8.25 -0.15 -10.32
N ALA A 62 6.98 0.18 -10.05
CA ALA A 62 5.85 -0.61 -10.52
C ALA A 62 5.72 -0.59 -12.04
N VAL A 63 5.89 0.58 -12.67
CA VAL A 63 5.92 0.77 -14.12
C VAL A 63 7.06 -0.04 -14.73
N SER A 64 8.27 0.11 -14.21
CA SER A 64 9.43 -0.64 -14.69
C SER A 64 9.20 -2.15 -14.58
N LEU A 65 8.69 -2.63 -13.44
CA LEU A 65 8.46 -4.05 -13.22
C LEU A 65 7.41 -4.59 -14.19
N LYS A 66 6.33 -3.85 -14.46
CA LYS A 66 5.34 -4.20 -15.48
C LYS A 66 5.96 -4.26 -16.88
N GLU A 67 6.78 -3.29 -17.26
CA GLU A 67 7.45 -3.28 -18.58
C GLU A 67 8.37 -4.49 -18.77
N PHE A 68 9.11 -4.90 -17.74
CA PHE A 68 10.03 -6.05 -17.84
C PHE A 68 9.33 -7.40 -17.72
N THR A 69 8.19 -7.48 -17.04
CA THR A 69 7.53 -8.76 -16.73
C THR A 69 6.21 -8.98 -17.45
N GLU A 70 5.66 -7.94 -18.07
CA GLU A 70 4.31 -7.88 -18.64
C GLU A 70 3.20 -8.31 -17.64
N ALA A 71 3.51 -8.28 -16.34
CA ALA A 71 2.57 -8.62 -15.28
C ALA A 71 1.81 -7.39 -14.81
N ASP A 72 0.59 -7.58 -14.35
CA ASP A 72 -0.10 -6.55 -13.57
C ASP A 72 0.54 -6.50 -12.17
N VAL A 73 0.99 -5.32 -11.75
CA VAL A 73 1.76 -5.07 -10.54
C VAL A 73 0.93 -4.28 -9.53
N PHE A 74 0.99 -4.68 -8.26
CA PHE A 74 0.30 -4.02 -7.16
C PHE A 74 1.26 -3.80 -5.99
N VAL A 75 1.23 -2.61 -5.40
CA VAL A 75 1.90 -2.31 -4.12
C VAL A 75 0.84 -1.95 -3.08
N CYS A 76 0.92 -2.53 -1.90
CA CYS A 76 -0.08 -2.37 -0.85
C CYS A 76 0.55 -2.28 0.55
N ASP A 77 -0.08 -1.52 1.45
CA ASP A 77 0.33 -1.28 2.85
C ASP A 77 -0.29 -2.27 3.85
N GLY A 78 -0.87 -3.36 3.34
CA GLY A 78 -1.58 -4.36 4.13
C GLY A 78 -3.03 -3.99 4.48
N ASN A 79 -3.53 -2.83 4.08
CA ASN A 79 -4.96 -2.50 4.15
C ASN A 79 -5.55 -2.28 2.76
N PHE A 80 -4.89 -1.44 1.97
CA PHE A 80 -5.38 -1.03 0.66
C PHE A 80 -4.33 -1.25 -0.42
N VAL A 81 -4.78 -1.33 -1.68
CA VAL A 81 -3.90 -1.19 -2.83
C VAL A 81 -3.50 0.28 -2.94
N ASN A 82 -2.22 0.59 -2.76
CA ASN A 82 -1.68 1.95 -2.86
C ASN A 82 -1.34 2.31 -4.31
N ILE A 83 -0.78 1.35 -5.06
CA ILE A 83 -0.37 1.51 -6.46
C ILE A 83 -0.84 0.30 -7.25
N TYR A 84 -1.36 0.55 -8.45
CA TYR A 84 -1.65 -0.49 -9.42
C TYR A 84 -1.16 -0.09 -10.81
N GLU A 85 -0.29 -0.93 -11.35
CA GLU A 85 0.21 -0.81 -12.71
C GLU A 85 -0.15 -2.06 -13.51
N GLY A 86 -1.17 -1.95 -14.35
CA GLY A 86 -1.65 -3.09 -15.11
C GLY A 86 -2.30 -2.74 -16.44
N SER A 87 -2.75 -3.77 -17.12
CA SER A 87 -3.20 -3.71 -18.51
C SER A 87 -4.66 -3.25 -18.63
N GLN A 88 -5.47 -3.40 -17.57
CA GLN A 88 -6.88 -3.05 -17.59
C GLN A 88 -7.15 -1.70 -16.93
N LYS A 89 -8.08 -0.92 -17.53
CA LYS A 89 -8.70 0.31 -16.98
C LYS A 89 -9.59 0.05 -15.74
N ARG A 90 -9.17 -0.82 -14.83
CA ARG A 90 -9.83 -1.05 -13.54
C ARG A 90 -9.08 -0.25 -12.49
N PHE A 91 -9.78 0.59 -11.74
CA PHE A 91 -9.20 1.33 -10.62
C PHE A 91 -9.08 0.40 -9.41
N ALA A 92 -7.95 -0.31 -9.31
CA ALA A 92 -7.64 -1.15 -8.17
C ALA A 92 -7.14 -0.35 -6.96
N GLU A 93 -6.57 0.84 -7.18
CA GLU A 93 -6.13 1.71 -6.09
C GLU A 93 -7.26 2.07 -5.12
N GLY A 94 -6.94 2.08 -3.83
CA GLY A 94 -7.90 2.30 -2.74
C GLY A 94 -8.79 1.10 -2.41
N LYS A 95 -8.75 0.00 -3.17
CA LYS A 95 -9.48 -1.23 -2.84
C LYS A 95 -8.86 -1.91 -1.61
N THR A 96 -9.71 -2.44 -0.75
CA THR A 96 -9.30 -3.16 0.46
C THR A 96 -8.80 -4.56 0.11
N ILE A 97 -7.61 -4.89 0.61
CA ILE A 97 -6.98 -6.20 0.42
C ILE A 97 -7.83 -7.29 1.09
N SER A 98 -7.97 -8.45 0.42
CA SER A 98 -8.70 -9.59 0.96
C SER A 98 -7.98 -10.21 2.17
N ASP A 99 -8.72 -10.83 3.09
CA ASP A 99 -8.14 -11.45 4.28
C ASP A 99 -7.10 -12.53 3.95
N ASP A 100 -7.33 -13.32 2.90
CA ASP A 100 -6.40 -14.37 2.49
C ASP A 100 -5.11 -13.80 1.90
N CYS A 101 -5.20 -12.70 1.14
CA CYS A 101 -4.02 -12.02 0.64
C CYS A 101 -3.26 -11.34 1.79
N LEU A 102 -3.99 -10.73 2.72
CA LEU A 102 -3.42 -10.08 3.90
C LEU A 102 -2.65 -11.07 4.79
N LYS A 103 -3.15 -12.29 4.98
CA LYS A 103 -2.42 -13.35 5.72
C LYS A 103 -1.06 -13.65 5.10
N ILE A 104 -0.97 -13.67 3.77
CA ILE A 104 0.29 -13.92 3.06
C ILE A 104 1.20 -12.70 3.14
N ILE A 105 0.66 -11.50 2.92
CA ILE A 105 1.41 -10.25 3.03
C ILE A 105 2.05 -10.12 4.41
N ARG A 106 1.31 -10.43 5.49
CA ARG A 106 1.83 -10.44 6.87
C ARG A 106 2.81 -11.57 7.19
N GLY A 107 2.97 -12.54 6.28
CA GLY A 107 3.96 -13.58 6.37
C GLY A 107 5.38 -13.07 6.13
N LYS A 108 6.33 -14.00 5.98
CA LYS A 108 7.75 -13.69 5.71
C LYS A 108 8.26 -14.18 4.37
N GLU A 109 7.47 -15.01 3.70
CA GLU A 109 7.91 -15.71 2.50
C GLU A 109 7.07 -15.29 1.31
N ILE A 110 7.72 -15.21 0.15
CA ILE A 110 7.04 -15.07 -1.12
C ILE A 110 6.22 -16.33 -1.38
N LYS A 111 4.94 -16.16 -1.74
CA LYS A 111 4.08 -17.26 -2.16
C LYS A 111 3.73 -17.11 -3.63
N ILE A 112 3.85 -18.21 -4.36
CA ILE A 112 3.45 -18.34 -5.76
C ILE A 112 2.22 -19.24 -5.79
N LYS A 113 1.17 -18.79 -6.47
CA LYS A 113 -0.12 -19.48 -6.59
C LYS A 113 -0.49 -19.65 -8.06
N SER A 114 -1.06 -20.79 -8.41
CA SER A 114 -1.55 -21.08 -9.76
C SER A 114 -2.84 -21.89 -9.71
N GLY A 115 -3.54 -21.99 -10.85
CA GLY A 115 -4.73 -22.84 -10.96
C GLY A 115 -5.81 -22.50 -9.92
N SER A 116 -6.22 -23.49 -9.12
CA SER A 116 -7.23 -23.35 -8.06
C SER A 116 -6.70 -22.77 -6.75
N GLU A 117 -5.39 -22.59 -6.59
CA GLU A 117 -4.80 -22.04 -5.37
C GLU A 117 -4.74 -20.51 -5.35
N ARG A 118 -5.03 -19.87 -6.47
CA ARG A 118 -5.11 -18.40 -6.63
C ARG A 118 -6.16 -17.83 -5.69
N ILE A 119 -5.88 -16.65 -5.17
CA ILE A 119 -6.78 -15.94 -4.25
C ILE A 119 -7.13 -14.55 -4.79
N SER A 120 -8.29 -14.05 -4.38
CA SER A 120 -8.72 -12.67 -4.67
C SER A 120 -7.72 -11.69 -4.05
N LEU A 121 -7.26 -10.68 -4.79
CA LEU A 121 -6.41 -9.64 -4.20
C LEU A 121 -7.23 -8.70 -3.31
N TYR A 122 -8.41 -8.30 -3.78
CA TYR A 122 -9.35 -7.43 -3.09
C TYR A 122 -10.79 -7.88 -3.36
N ASP A 123 -11.75 -7.29 -2.65
CA ASP A 123 -13.15 -7.68 -2.76
C ASP A 123 -13.76 -7.27 -4.12
N GLY A 124 -14.35 -8.22 -4.83
CA GLY A 124 -14.85 -8.02 -6.20
C GLY A 124 -13.79 -8.10 -7.31
N ASP A 125 -12.60 -8.63 -7.01
CA ASP A 125 -11.59 -8.95 -8.01
C ASP A 125 -12.13 -9.97 -9.03
N LYS A 126 -11.95 -9.66 -10.31
CA LYS A 126 -12.33 -10.52 -11.46
C LYS A 126 -11.15 -10.68 -12.42
N MET A 127 -9.92 -10.60 -11.94
CA MET A 127 -8.75 -10.70 -12.80
C MET A 127 -8.47 -12.15 -13.19
N ASN A 128 -8.10 -12.35 -14.45
CA ASN A 128 -7.79 -13.66 -15.01
C ASN A 128 -6.29 -13.73 -15.31
N PHE A 129 -5.56 -14.54 -14.54
CA PHE A 129 -4.10 -14.67 -14.59
C PHE A 129 -3.70 -16.12 -14.32
N ALA A 130 -2.71 -16.67 -15.03
CA ALA A 130 -2.27 -18.04 -14.78
C ALA A 130 -1.56 -18.20 -13.43
N TYR A 131 -0.79 -17.18 -13.02
CA TYR A 131 0.01 -17.18 -11.80
C TYR A 131 -0.13 -15.88 -11.02
N GLN A 132 -0.01 -16.01 -9.70
CA GLN A 132 0.01 -14.91 -8.75
C GLN A 132 1.22 -15.05 -7.84
N ILE A 133 2.01 -14.00 -7.75
CA ILE A 133 3.18 -13.90 -6.85
C ILE A 133 2.82 -12.86 -5.79
N ILE A 134 2.87 -13.24 -4.52
CA ILE A 134 2.61 -12.35 -3.38
C ILE A 134 3.88 -12.31 -2.55
N ALA A 135 4.52 -11.16 -2.48
CA ALA A 135 5.79 -10.96 -1.81
C ALA A 135 5.66 -9.91 -0.69
N PRO A 136 5.82 -10.32 0.58
CA PRO A 136 5.89 -9.40 1.71
C PRO A 136 7.03 -8.39 1.55
N ILE A 137 6.77 -7.11 1.87
CA ILE A 137 7.78 -6.06 2.01
C ILE A 137 8.06 -5.91 3.50
N ILE A 138 9.25 -6.31 3.93
CA ILE A 138 9.64 -6.37 5.33
C ILE A 138 10.89 -5.53 5.54
N ASN A 139 10.84 -4.61 6.49
CA ASN A 139 11.97 -3.80 6.90
C ASN A 139 12.29 -4.01 8.38
N GLN A 140 13.53 -4.41 8.69
CA GLN A 140 13.99 -4.70 10.06
C GLN A 140 13.06 -5.61 10.91
N GLY A 141 12.26 -6.45 10.26
CA GLY A 141 11.31 -7.36 10.92
C GLY A 141 9.86 -6.85 10.96
N ASP A 142 9.63 -5.58 10.66
CA ASP A 142 8.31 -4.98 10.52
C ASP A 142 7.76 -5.24 9.12
N ASN A 143 6.49 -5.66 9.05
CA ASN A 143 5.77 -5.79 7.79
C ASN A 143 5.27 -4.41 7.36
N VAL A 144 5.81 -3.90 6.26
CA VAL A 144 5.46 -2.57 5.75
C VAL A 144 4.40 -2.67 4.65
N GLY A 145 4.25 -3.85 4.04
CA GLY A 145 3.27 -4.06 2.99
C GLY A 145 3.56 -5.29 2.15
N GLY A 146 3.09 -5.28 0.91
CA GLY A 146 3.30 -6.35 -0.06
C GLY A 146 3.37 -5.87 -1.51
N LEU A 147 4.17 -6.58 -2.29
CA LEU A 147 4.23 -6.51 -3.74
C LEU A 147 3.49 -7.73 -4.31
N VAL A 148 2.49 -7.51 -5.17
CA VAL A 148 1.73 -8.59 -5.82
C VAL A 148 1.86 -8.47 -7.32
N LEU A 149 2.16 -9.59 -8.00
CA LEU A 149 2.17 -9.69 -9.45
C LEU A 149 1.13 -10.70 -9.90
N LEU A 150 0.36 -10.34 -10.92
CA LEU A 150 -0.57 -11.22 -11.62
C LEU A 150 -0.09 -11.37 -13.06
N THR A 151 0.19 -12.60 -13.50
CA THR A 151 0.80 -12.84 -14.80
C THR A 151 0.27 -14.11 -15.47
N ASN A 152 0.38 -14.15 -16.80
CA ASN A 152 0.18 -15.38 -17.58
C ASN A 152 1.50 -16.10 -17.90
N HIS A 153 2.64 -15.45 -17.62
CA HIS A 153 3.98 -16.03 -17.78
C HIS A 153 4.35 -16.93 -16.61
N GLN A 154 5.29 -17.84 -16.82
CA GLN A 154 5.75 -18.76 -15.78
C GLN A 154 6.28 -17.98 -14.56
N ALA A 155 5.64 -18.11 -13.40
CA ALA A 155 6.01 -17.33 -12.21
C ALA A 155 7.50 -17.46 -11.82
N SER A 156 8.11 -18.63 -12.01
CA SER A 156 9.50 -18.89 -11.64
C SER A 156 10.50 -18.00 -12.39
N SER A 157 10.20 -17.55 -13.61
CA SER A 157 11.08 -16.63 -14.34
C SER A 157 11.03 -15.19 -13.80
N LEU A 158 9.98 -14.84 -13.06
CA LEU A 158 9.76 -13.47 -12.57
C LEU A 158 10.25 -13.26 -11.13
N VAL A 159 10.50 -14.34 -10.38
CA VAL A 159 10.91 -14.29 -8.96
C VAL A 159 12.17 -13.43 -8.75
N GLY A 160 13.12 -13.45 -9.69
CA GLY A 160 14.32 -12.62 -9.62
C GLY A 160 14.01 -11.12 -9.59
N TYR A 161 13.13 -10.65 -10.47
CA TYR A 161 12.69 -9.26 -10.51
C TYR A 161 11.90 -8.88 -9.26
N VAL A 162 11.00 -9.76 -8.81
CA VAL A 162 10.23 -9.56 -7.57
C VAL A 162 11.16 -9.41 -6.36
N ASN A 163 12.15 -10.29 -6.21
CA ASN A 163 13.12 -10.21 -5.12
C ASN A 163 13.90 -8.90 -5.13
N LEU A 164 14.35 -8.45 -6.31
CA LEU A 164 15.06 -7.18 -6.46
C LEU A 164 14.16 -6.01 -6.04
N CYS A 165 12.95 -5.94 -6.58
CA CYS A 165 11.99 -4.87 -6.24
C CYS A 165 11.64 -4.88 -4.75
N VAL A 166 11.30 -6.03 -4.16
CA VAL A 166 11.03 -6.14 -2.72
C VAL A 166 12.21 -5.65 -1.89
N LYS A 167 13.44 -5.94 -2.31
CA LYS A 167 14.64 -5.47 -1.59
C LYS A 167 14.77 -3.95 -1.64
N ILE A 168 14.57 -3.34 -2.82
CA ILE A 168 14.57 -1.88 -2.97
C ILE A 168 13.44 -1.25 -2.14
N LEU A 169 12.21 -1.75 -2.31
CA LEU A 169 11.03 -1.29 -1.57
C LEU A 169 11.22 -1.38 -0.05
N SER A 170 11.77 -2.48 0.44
CA SER A 170 12.06 -2.65 1.88
C SER A 170 13.06 -1.62 2.42
N SER A 171 13.97 -1.12 1.59
CA SER A 171 14.94 -0.10 1.99
C SER A 171 14.40 1.33 1.91
N LEU A 172 13.38 1.56 1.08
CA LEU A 172 12.75 2.87 0.91
C LEU A 172 11.66 3.12 1.95
N CYS A 173 10.93 2.08 2.35
CA CYS A 173 9.90 2.18 3.39
C CYS A 173 10.50 1.92 4.78
N SER A 174 11.49 2.75 5.16
CA SER A 174 12.05 2.81 6.51
C SER A 174 11.37 3.88 7.36
N LYS A 175 10.86 3.43 8.51
CA LYS A 175 10.62 4.29 9.67
C LYS A 175 11.86 5.09 10.04
#